data_AF-A0A835YF05-F1
#
_entry.id   AF-A0A835YF05-F1
#
_cell.length_a   1.000
_cell.length_b   1.000
_cell.length_c   1.000
_cell.angle_alpha   90.00
_cell.angle_beta   90.00
_cell.angle_gamma   90.00
#
_symmetry.space_group_name_H-M   'P 1'
#
loop_
_entity.id
_entity.type
_entity.pdbx_description
1 polymer ?
#
loop_
_entity_poly.entity_id
_entity_poly.type
_entity_poly.pdbx_seq_one_letter_code
_entity_poly.pdbx_strand_id
1 'polypeptide(L)'
;MRRNSAYDHGQADHSASRVGNMAESAVLKGRAVLDQLAGALSGPRPKGVTKTKLRAAAEEELWAIAWYEGYTSGKWLVQCPEASVDEAWASIAAAVEDGQLGSAAKVATQALHGGHTACIYMERFDDIEGVRQVYETLKGLGLGPGPNSFKLDLWTVLGIYKGNAWGLPVSVFTPKTLYSEEQAERIRRACGRR
;
A
#
# COMPACT_ATOMS: atom_id res chain seq x y z
N MET A 1 41.44 -37.36 12.14
CA MET A 1 40.42 -38.38 11.78
C MET A 1 39.43 -38.43 12.95
N ARG A 2 38.11 -38.26 12.86
CA ARG A 2 37.13 -38.11 11.76
C ARG A 2 36.04 -37.11 12.22
N ARG A 3 35.37 -36.50 11.24
CA ARG A 3 34.13 -35.70 11.37
C ARG A 3 32.93 -36.62 11.68
N ASN A 4 31.88 -36.05 12.28
CA ASN A 4 30.47 -36.04 11.81
C ASN A 4 29.64 -35.36 12.91
N SER A 5 29.01 -34.19 12.72
CA SER A 5 27.93 -33.85 11.76
C SER A 5 26.70 -34.72 11.93
N ALA A 6 25.72 -34.18 12.64
CA ALA A 6 24.30 -34.42 12.37
C ALA A 6 23.58 -33.08 12.56
N TYR A 7 23.49 -32.34 11.45
CA TYR A 7 22.51 -31.29 11.28
C TYR A 7 21.14 -31.96 11.27
N ASP A 8 20.28 -31.54 12.20
CA ASP A 8 18.88 -31.93 12.25
C ASP A 8 18.14 -31.38 11.02
N HIS A 9 17.39 -32.27 10.38
CA HIS A 9 16.70 -31.98 9.13
C HIS A 9 15.46 -31.14 9.39
N GLY A 10 15.49 -29.93 8.84
CA GLY A 10 14.38 -29.04 8.49
C GLY A 10 12.96 -29.48 8.86
N GLN A 11 12.43 -28.84 9.90
CA GLN A 11 11.06 -28.34 9.79
C GLN A 11 11.09 -27.16 8.82
N ALA A 12 10.71 -27.40 7.56
CA ALA A 12 10.35 -26.32 6.67
C ALA A 12 9.25 -25.49 7.35
N ASP A 13 9.53 -24.21 7.56
CA ASP A 13 8.66 -23.26 8.23
C ASP A 13 7.29 -23.20 7.53
N HIS A 14 6.31 -23.90 8.11
CA HIS A 14 4.94 -23.90 7.60
C HIS A 14 4.34 -22.49 7.57
N SER A 15 4.86 -21.52 8.33
CA SER A 15 4.41 -20.13 8.31
C SER A 15 4.81 -19.42 7.01
N ALA A 16 6.04 -19.61 6.53
CA ALA A 16 6.52 -19.04 5.27
C ALA A 16 5.73 -19.57 4.05
N SER A 17 5.41 -20.87 4.05
CA SER A 17 4.57 -21.48 3.00
C SER A 17 3.13 -20.95 3.00
N ARG A 18 2.56 -20.66 4.19
CA ARG A 18 1.22 -20.08 4.31
C ARG A 18 1.19 -18.62 3.86
N VAL A 19 2.21 -17.82 4.21
CA VAL A 19 2.34 -16.43 3.78
C VAL A 19 2.52 -16.34 2.25
N GLY A 20 3.32 -17.23 1.66
CA GLY A 20 3.44 -17.35 0.19
C GLY A 20 2.12 -17.67 -0.49
N ASN A 21 1.34 -18.61 0.05
CA ASN A 21 0.05 -19.00 -0.53
C ASN A 21 -1.03 -17.89 -0.39
N MET A 22 -1.03 -17.14 0.71
CA MET A 22 -1.95 -16.00 0.90
C MET A 22 -1.66 -14.85 -0.09
N ALA A 23 -0.39 -14.60 -0.36
CA ALA A 23 0.03 -13.60 -1.35
C ALA A 23 -0.49 -13.91 -2.75
N GLU A 24 -0.35 -15.16 -3.19
CA GLU A 24 -0.84 -15.60 -4.51
C GLU A 24 -2.36 -15.52 -4.62
N SER A 25 -3.09 -15.89 -3.55
CA SER A 25 -4.54 -15.80 -3.49
C SER A 25 -5.04 -14.35 -3.64
N ALA A 26 -4.42 -13.40 -2.92
CA ALA A 26 -4.76 -11.98 -3.03
C ALA A 26 -4.57 -11.45 -4.46
N VAL A 27 -3.46 -11.81 -5.10
CA VAL A 27 -3.16 -11.38 -6.48
C VAL A 27 -4.13 -11.98 -7.48
N LEU A 28 -4.46 -13.28 -7.35
CA LEU A 28 -5.41 -13.95 -8.23
C LEU A 28 -6.81 -13.31 -8.13
N LYS A 29 -7.32 -13.15 -6.91
CA LYS A 29 -8.62 -12.52 -6.66
C LYS A 29 -8.64 -11.07 -7.13
N GLY A 30 -7.58 -10.31 -6.85
CA GLY A 30 -7.45 -8.94 -7.31
C GLY A 30 -7.46 -8.81 -8.83
N ARG A 31 -6.76 -9.69 -9.55
CA ARG A 31 -6.81 -9.74 -11.03
C ARG A 31 -8.21 -10.04 -11.56
N ALA A 32 -8.94 -10.96 -10.93
CA ALA A 32 -10.31 -11.26 -11.32
C ALA A 32 -11.23 -10.02 -11.20
N VAL A 33 -11.09 -9.22 -10.15
CA VAL A 33 -11.82 -7.95 -10.00
C VAL A 33 -11.46 -6.97 -11.11
N LEU A 34 -10.18 -6.86 -11.47
CA LEU A 34 -9.72 -5.98 -12.54
C LEU A 34 -10.25 -6.41 -13.93
N ASP A 35 -10.30 -7.71 -14.20
CA ASP A 35 -10.85 -8.25 -15.45
C ASP A 35 -12.36 -8.01 -15.54
N GLN A 36 -13.10 -8.25 -14.45
CA GLN A 36 -14.53 -7.95 -14.37
C GLN A 36 -14.81 -6.46 -14.57
N LEU A 37 -14.02 -5.58 -13.94
CA LEU A 37 -14.13 -4.14 -14.11
C LEU A 37 -13.86 -3.74 -15.57
N ALA A 38 -12.85 -4.32 -16.23
CA ALA A 38 -12.57 -4.04 -17.64
C ALA A 38 -13.74 -4.43 -18.54
N GLY A 39 -14.36 -5.59 -18.31
CA GLY A 39 -15.58 -6.02 -19.01
C GLY A 39 -16.75 -5.06 -18.78
N ALA A 40 -16.99 -4.65 -17.53
CA ALA A 40 -18.07 -3.72 -17.18
C ALA A 40 -17.86 -2.30 -17.74
N LEU A 41 -16.61 -1.86 -17.88
CA LEU A 41 -16.28 -0.55 -18.45
C LEU A 41 -16.44 -0.50 -19.98
N SER A 42 -16.24 -1.63 -20.66
CA SER A 42 -16.35 -1.74 -22.12
C SER A 42 -17.76 -2.12 -22.61
N GLY A 43 -18.53 -2.85 -21.80
CA GLY A 43 -19.87 -3.35 -22.17
C GLY A 43 -21.05 -2.36 -21.98
N PRO A 44 -22.26 -2.77 -22.41
CA PRO A 44 -23.50 -2.07 -22.09
C PRO A 44 -23.75 -2.08 -20.58
N ARG A 45 -24.28 -0.98 -20.04
CA ARG A 45 -24.49 -0.81 -18.59
C ARG A 45 -25.99 -0.70 -18.26
N PRO A 46 -26.44 -1.32 -17.16
CA PRO A 46 -27.80 -1.12 -16.66
C PRO A 46 -28.08 0.35 -16.34
N LYS A 47 -29.36 0.73 -16.39
CA LYS A 47 -29.81 2.10 -16.06
C LYS A 47 -29.38 2.46 -14.62
N GLY A 48 -28.74 3.61 -14.45
CA GLY A 48 -28.28 4.10 -13.14
C GLY A 48 -26.90 3.63 -12.68
N VAL A 49 -26.26 2.72 -13.44
CA VAL A 49 -24.88 2.27 -13.20
C VAL A 49 -23.91 3.15 -14.00
N THR A 50 -23.05 3.88 -13.28
CA THR A 50 -22.02 4.76 -13.88
C THR A 50 -20.64 4.14 -13.76
N LYS A 51 -19.70 4.56 -14.61
CA LYS A 51 -18.28 4.13 -14.52
C LYS A 51 -17.67 4.46 -13.14
N THR A 52 -18.08 5.58 -12.53
CA THR A 52 -17.64 5.97 -11.18
C THR A 52 -18.12 4.98 -10.13
N LYS A 53 -19.39 4.55 -10.17
CA LYS A 53 -19.91 3.53 -9.24
C LYS A 53 -19.21 2.19 -9.41
N LEU A 54 -18.95 1.78 -10.66
CA LEU A 54 -18.22 0.54 -10.96
C LEU A 54 -16.79 0.56 -10.38
N ARG A 55 -16.07 1.68 -10.55
CA ARG A 55 -14.72 1.84 -9.98
C ARG A 55 -14.72 1.86 -8.47
N ALA A 56 -15.66 2.57 -7.86
CA ALA A 56 -15.78 2.63 -6.40
C ALA A 56 -16.09 1.25 -5.79
N ALA A 57 -16.96 0.46 -6.43
CA ALA A 57 -17.26 -0.91 -6.01
C ALA A 57 -16.02 -1.82 -6.15
N ALA A 58 -15.32 -1.76 -7.28
CA ALA A 58 -14.09 -2.54 -7.50
C ALA A 58 -12.98 -2.15 -6.51
N GLU A 59 -12.83 -0.86 -6.20
CA GLU A 59 -11.88 -0.40 -5.19
C GLU A 59 -12.21 -0.95 -3.80
N GLU A 60 -13.48 -0.91 -3.37
CA GLU A 60 -13.91 -1.49 -2.09
C GLU A 60 -13.70 -3.00 -2.04
N GLU A 61 -13.97 -3.71 -3.13
CA GLU A 61 -13.72 -5.15 -3.21
C GLU A 61 -12.23 -5.49 -3.13
N LEU A 62 -11.38 -4.69 -3.79
CA LEU A 62 -9.93 -4.86 -3.70
C LEU A 62 -9.39 -4.56 -2.29
N TRP A 63 -9.97 -3.61 -1.54
CA TRP A 63 -9.65 -3.41 -0.13
C TRP A 63 -10.07 -4.60 0.73
N ALA A 64 -11.28 -5.14 0.49
CA ALA A 64 -11.73 -6.33 1.18
C ALA A 64 -10.79 -7.51 0.92
N ILE A 65 -10.40 -7.76 -0.34
CA ILE A 65 -9.43 -8.80 -0.70
C ILE A 65 -8.10 -8.57 0.02
N ALA A 66 -7.55 -7.35 -0.01
CA ALA A 66 -6.32 -7.03 0.69
C ALA A 66 -6.41 -7.39 2.18
N TRP A 67 -7.55 -7.11 2.82
CA TRP A 67 -7.77 -7.40 4.23
C TRP A 67 -7.92 -8.89 4.53
N TYR A 68 -8.84 -9.58 3.84
CA TYR A 68 -9.14 -11.01 4.08
C TYR A 68 -7.95 -11.92 3.77
N GLU A 69 -7.11 -11.54 2.81
CA GLU A 69 -5.93 -12.31 2.40
C GLU A 69 -4.65 -11.88 3.16
N GLY A 70 -4.75 -10.97 4.12
CA GLY A 70 -3.59 -10.50 4.89
C GLY A 70 -2.60 -9.61 4.12
N TYR A 71 -2.97 -9.12 2.94
CA TYR A 71 -2.18 -8.22 2.10
C TYR A 71 -2.37 -6.74 2.48
N THR A 72 -2.27 -6.45 3.79
CA THR A 72 -2.69 -5.17 4.37
C THR A 72 -1.62 -4.09 4.42
N SER A 73 -0.40 -4.41 4.02
CA SER A 73 0.69 -3.45 4.04
C SER A 73 0.54 -2.40 2.94
N GLY A 74 1.06 -1.22 3.23
CA GLY A 74 1.11 -0.10 2.30
C GLY A 74 2.26 0.83 2.61
N LYS A 75 2.41 1.89 1.82
CA LYS A 75 3.48 2.85 2.02
C LYS A 75 3.06 4.28 1.72
N TRP A 76 3.52 5.21 2.54
CA TRP A 76 3.54 6.62 2.19
C TRP A 76 4.65 6.88 1.17
N LEU A 77 4.33 7.59 0.10
CA LEU A 77 5.25 8.10 -0.89
C LEU A 77 5.57 9.57 -0.57
N VAL A 78 6.84 9.86 -0.33
CA VAL A 78 7.36 11.19 -0.01
C VAL A 78 8.36 11.59 -1.08
N GLN A 79 8.20 12.79 -1.63
CA GLN A 79 9.17 13.34 -2.57
C GLN A 79 10.18 14.19 -1.81
N CYS A 80 11.43 13.73 -1.75
CA CYS A 80 12.55 14.43 -1.15
C CYS A 80 13.27 15.24 -2.24
N PRO A 81 13.45 16.57 -2.08
CA PRO A 81 14.24 17.37 -3.01
C PRO A 81 15.67 16.82 -3.15
N GLU A 82 16.23 16.86 -4.36
CA GLU A 82 17.60 16.36 -4.62
C GLU A 82 18.65 17.04 -3.73
N ALA A 83 18.51 18.36 -3.51
CA ALA A 83 19.44 19.13 -2.72
C ALA A 83 19.47 18.78 -1.22
N SER A 84 18.43 18.12 -0.69
CA SER A 84 18.27 17.82 0.74
C SER A 84 17.92 16.36 1.02
N VAL A 85 18.14 15.47 0.04
CA VAL A 85 17.75 14.06 0.16
C VAL A 85 18.48 13.35 1.30
N ASP A 86 19.76 13.64 1.52
CA ASP A 86 20.55 12.97 2.56
C ASP A 86 20.08 13.36 3.96
N GLU A 87 19.81 14.64 4.20
CA GLU A 87 19.26 15.16 5.46
C GLU A 87 17.84 14.63 5.72
N ALA A 88 17.01 14.63 4.67
CA ALA A 88 15.68 14.08 4.70
C ALA A 88 15.70 12.58 5.02
N TRP A 89 16.58 11.82 4.38
CA TRP A 89 16.74 10.40 4.60
C TRP A 89 17.24 10.08 6.00
N ALA A 90 18.23 10.83 6.51
CA ALA A 90 18.72 10.67 7.88
C ALA A 90 17.60 10.89 8.91
N SER A 91 16.76 11.91 8.71
CA SER A 91 15.61 12.20 9.57
C SER A 91 14.54 11.10 9.52
N ILE A 92 14.23 10.59 8.32
CA ILE A 92 13.29 9.46 8.16
C ILE A 92 13.85 8.20 8.83
N ALA A 93 15.12 7.88 8.60
CA ALA A 93 15.75 6.68 9.14
C ALA A 93 15.76 6.70 10.68
N ALA A 94 16.14 7.83 11.29
CA ALA A 94 16.09 8.02 12.73
C ALA A 94 14.66 7.87 13.28
N ALA A 95 13.66 8.49 12.65
CA ALA A 95 12.28 8.40 13.09
C ALA A 95 11.66 6.99 12.91
N VAL A 96 12.15 6.18 11.95
CA VAL A 96 11.82 4.75 11.86
C VAL A 96 12.47 3.97 13.00
N GLU A 97 13.75 4.22 13.29
CA GLU A 97 14.48 3.56 14.39
C GLU A 97 13.86 3.86 15.77
N ASP A 98 13.37 5.09 15.96
CA ASP A 98 12.67 5.53 17.17
C ASP A 98 11.22 5.03 17.25
N GLY A 99 10.73 4.29 16.24
CA GLY A 99 9.35 3.76 16.21
C GLY A 99 8.27 4.83 16.03
N GLN A 100 8.62 6.03 15.57
CA GLN A 100 7.68 7.14 15.32
C GLN A 100 7.01 7.06 13.95
N LEU A 101 7.64 6.35 13.02
CA LEU A 101 7.13 6.05 11.68
C LEU A 101 6.69 4.58 11.59
N GLY A 102 6.46 4.10 10.37
CA GLY A 102 6.08 2.70 10.16
C GLY A 102 7.27 1.72 10.27
N SER A 103 7.06 0.48 9.84
CA SER A 103 7.97 -0.64 10.11
C SER A 103 9.30 -0.61 9.35
N ALA A 104 9.36 0.12 8.23
CA ALA A 104 10.56 0.27 7.42
C ALA A 104 10.48 1.50 6.52
N ALA A 105 11.63 1.96 6.04
CA ALA A 105 11.69 2.94 4.96
C ALA A 105 12.75 2.59 3.92
N LYS A 106 12.62 3.18 2.73
CA LYS A 106 13.65 3.18 1.69
C LYS A 106 13.60 4.47 0.90
N VAL A 107 14.72 4.87 0.30
CA VAL A 107 14.79 6.00 -0.65
C VAL A 107 15.31 5.51 -2.00
N ALA A 108 14.70 6.00 -3.08
CA ALA A 108 15.15 5.71 -4.43
C ALA A 108 16.49 6.41 -4.70
N THR A 109 17.49 5.68 -5.22
CA THR A 109 18.79 6.26 -5.60
C THR A 109 18.69 7.13 -6.85
N GLN A 110 17.73 6.85 -7.73
CA GLN A 110 17.48 7.65 -8.92
C GLN A 110 16.58 8.84 -8.58
N ALA A 111 17.03 10.04 -8.93
CA ALA A 111 16.22 11.25 -8.91
C ALA A 111 15.30 11.30 -10.14
N LEU A 112 14.03 11.63 -9.93
CA LEU A 112 13.06 11.91 -10.98
C LEU A 112 12.39 13.25 -10.69
N HIS A 113 12.24 14.08 -11.71
CA HIS A 113 11.60 15.40 -11.59
C HIS A 113 12.19 16.29 -10.48
N GLY A 114 13.51 16.26 -10.29
CA GLY A 114 14.23 17.09 -9.32
C GLY A 114 14.21 16.59 -7.88
N GLY A 115 13.91 15.30 -7.65
CA GLY A 115 14.04 14.71 -6.33
C GLY A 115 13.94 13.19 -6.30
N HIS A 116 14.13 12.63 -5.11
CA HIS A 116 14.08 11.21 -4.84
C HIS A 116 12.76 10.85 -4.16
N THR A 117 12.25 9.64 -4.44
CA THR A 117 11.07 9.14 -3.74
C THR A 117 11.49 8.28 -2.55
N ALA A 118 11.12 8.70 -1.34
CA ALA A 118 11.16 7.87 -0.15
C ALA A 118 9.81 7.14 0.02
N CYS A 119 9.88 5.88 0.46
CA CYS A 119 8.74 5.05 0.81
C CYS A 119 8.81 4.71 2.30
N ILE A 120 7.74 4.97 3.05
CA ILE A 120 7.62 4.61 4.47
C ILE A 120 6.51 3.57 4.60
N TYR A 121 6.88 2.35 4.99
CA TYR A 121 6.01 1.18 5.00
C TYR A 121 5.22 1.08 6.29
N MET A 122 3.96 0.68 6.18
CA MET A 122 3.05 0.42 7.29
C MET A 122 2.40 -0.94 7.09
N GLU A 123 2.15 -1.65 8.19
CA GLU A 123 1.63 -3.03 8.14
C GLU A 123 0.13 -3.11 7.84
N ARG A 124 -0.62 -2.09 8.23
CA ARG A 124 -2.09 -2.04 8.19
C ARG A 124 -2.57 -0.75 7.57
N PHE A 125 -3.23 -0.84 6.42
CA PHE A 125 -3.91 0.31 5.81
C PHE A 125 -5.25 0.66 6.47
N ASP A 126 -5.84 -0.30 7.18
CA ASP A 126 -7.13 -0.18 7.88
C ASP A 126 -6.99 0.39 9.30
N ASP A 127 -5.76 0.62 9.77
CA ASP A 127 -5.45 1.46 10.92
C ASP A 127 -5.37 2.93 10.48
N ILE A 128 -6.54 3.54 10.32
CA ILE A 128 -6.71 4.89 9.77
C ILE A 128 -5.99 5.92 10.64
N GLU A 129 -6.11 5.76 11.96
CA GLU A 129 -5.49 6.61 12.96
C GLU A 129 -3.96 6.50 12.90
N GLY A 130 -3.41 5.29 12.81
CA GLY A 130 -1.98 5.07 12.58
C GLY A 130 -1.50 5.70 11.27
N VAL A 131 -2.23 5.52 10.17
CA VAL A 131 -1.89 6.11 8.87
C VAL A 131 -1.85 7.64 8.93
N ARG A 132 -2.79 8.26 9.65
CA ARG A 132 -2.83 9.71 9.93
C ARG A 132 -1.65 10.16 10.79
N GLN A 133 -1.35 9.43 11.86
CA GLN A 133 -0.25 9.77 12.75
C GLN A 133 1.09 9.76 12.01
N VAL A 134 1.38 8.72 11.22
CA VAL A 134 2.60 8.65 10.40
C VAL A 134 2.66 9.80 9.39
N TYR A 135 1.53 10.17 8.78
CA TYR A 135 1.47 11.32 7.88
C TYR A 135 1.87 12.63 8.58
N GLU A 136 1.33 12.89 9.77
CA GLU A 136 1.64 14.11 10.53
C GLU A 136 3.10 14.11 11.03
N THR A 137 3.63 12.97 11.48
CA THR A 137 5.06 12.85 11.81
C THR A 137 5.93 13.20 10.60
N LEU A 138 5.64 12.63 9.42
CA LEU A 138 6.39 12.93 8.19
C LEU A 138 6.28 14.41 7.77
N LYS A 139 5.14 15.05 8.00
CA LYS A 139 4.97 16.50 7.79
C LYS A 139 5.82 17.32 8.76
N GLY A 140 5.90 16.89 10.02
CA GLY A 140 6.70 17.54 11.07
C GLY A 140 8.21 17.49 10.81
N LEU A 141 8.70 16.48 10.07
CA LEU A 141 10.13 16.35 9.71
C LEU A 141 10.61 17.38 8.68
N GLY A 142 9.72 18.18 8.07
CA GLY A 142 10.13 19.27 7.17
C GLY A 142 10.71 18.83 5.81
N LEU A 143 10.37 17.62 5.34
CA LEU A 143 10.95 16.94 4.17
C LEU A 143 10.53 17.52 2.79
N GLY A 144 10.21 18.81 2.72
CA GLY A 144 9.64 19.46 1.52
C GLY A 144 8.11 19.42 1.48
N PRO A 145 7.46 19.07 0.35
CA PRO A 145 5.99 19.12 0.23
C PRO A 145 5.25 18.13 1.14
N GLY A 146 5.97 17.14 1.70
CA GLY A 146 5.44 16.10 2.57
C GLY A 146 4.91 14.88 1.80
N PRO A 147 4.25 13.94 2.50
CA PRO A 147 3.70 12.73 1.88
C PRO A 147 2.60 13.08 0.89
N ASN A 148 2.65 12.51 -0.32
CA ASN A 148 1.67 12.81 -1.37
C ASN A 148 0.57 11.75 -1.47
N SER A 149 0.86 10.51 -1.08
CA SER A 149 -0.05 9.40 -1.26
C SER A 149 0.35 8.18 -0.44
N PHE A 150 -0.66 7.49 0.07
CA PHE A 150 -0.52 6.18 0.68
C PHE A 150 -0.98 5.12 -0.33
N LYS A 151 -0.08 4.21 -0.72
CA LYS A 151 -0.32 3.17 -1.72
C LYS A 151 -0.22 1.78 -1.09
N LEU A 152 -1.25 0.95 -1.27
CA LEU A 152 -1.23 -0.45 -0.87
C LEU A 152 -0.18 -1.23 -1.66
N ASP A 153 0.48 -2.19 -1.00
CA ASP A 153 1.39 -3.11 -1.68
C ASP A 153 0.67 -3.99 -2.70
N LEU A 154 -0.59 -4.36 -2.42
CA LEU A 154 -1.41 -5.09 -3.39
C LEU A 154 -1.57 -4.31 -4.70
N TRP A 155 -1.69 -2.97 -4.66
CA TRP A 155 -1.79 -2.15 -5.88
C TRP A 155 -0.50 -2.19 -6.69
N THR A 156 0.65 -2.23 -6.01
CA THR A 156 1.96 -2.39 -6.67
C THR A 156 2.03 -3.72 -7.42
N VAL A 157 1.61 -4.82 -6.79
CA VAL A 157 1.67 -6.17 -7.39
C VAL A 157 0.61 -6.36 -8.49
N LEU A 158 -0.56 -5.73 -8.35
CA LEU A 158 -1.61 -5.73 -9.38
C LEU A 158 -1.32 -4.79 -10.56
N GLY A 159 -0.23 -4.01 -10.52
CA GLY A 159 0.13 -3.12 -11.62
C GLY A 159 -0.74 -1.85 -11.70
N ILE A 160 -1.39 -1.44 -10.60
CA ILE A 160 -2.24 -0.26 -10.56
C ILE A 160 -1.35 0.99 -10.39
N TYR A 161 -0.92 1.54 -11.51
CA TYR A 161 -0.11 2.76 -11.59
C TYR A 161 -0.86 3.92 -12.25
N LYS A 162 -0.22 5.09 -12.29
CA LYS A 162 -0.80 6.29 -12.93
C LYS A 162 -1.11 5.98 -14.39
N GLY A 163 -2.34 6.29 -14.82
CA GLY A 163 -2.80 5.99 -16.17
C GLY A 163 -3.23 4.54 -16.40
N ASN A 164 -3.49 3.77 -15.33
CA ASN A 164 -4.01 2.40 -15.46
C ASN A 164 -5.31 2.34 -16.29
N ALA A 165 -5.49 1.23 -17.01
CA ALA A 165 -6.59 1.03 -17.97
C ALA A 165 -7.99 1.09 -17.32
N TRP A 166 -8.08 0.80 -16.02
CA TRP A 166 -9.34 0.77 -15.28
C TRP A 166 -9.79 2.16 -14.81
N GLY A 167 -8.88 3.14 -14.78
CA GLY A 167 -9.11 4.45 -14.17
C GLY A 167 -9.32 4.36 -12.66
N LEU A 168 -8.76 3.34 -12.01
CA LEU A 168 -8.77 3.20 -10.55
C LEU A 168 -7.78 4.18 -9.93
N PRO A 169 -8.06 4.68 -8.71
CA PRO A 169 -7.09 5.45 -7.95
C PRO A 169 -5.86 4.58 -7.64
N VAL A 170 -4.69 5.23 -7.64
CA VAL A 170 -3.39 4.57 -7.43
C VAL A 170 -2.96 4.58 -5.97
N SER A 171 -3.80 5.16 -5.11
CA SER A 171 -3.52 5.47 -3.71
C SER A 171 -4.82 5.33 -2.94
N VAL A 172 -4.74 4.80 -1.73
CA VAL A 172 -5.89 4.71 -0.83
C VAL A 172 -6.08 6.05 -0.13
N PHE A 173 -5.00 6.63 0.42
CA PHE A 173 -5.06 7.98 0.99
C PHE A 173 -4.22 8.96 0.20
N THR A 174 -4.68 10.21 0.20
CA THR A 174 -3.97 11.40 -0.25
C THR A 174 -4.19 12.48 0.81
N PRO A 175 -3.41 13.57 0.84
CA PRO A 175 -3.67 14.69 1.75
C PRO A 175 -5.13 15.20 1.71
N LYS A 176 -5.81 15.06 0.56
CA LYS A 176 -7.20 15.47 0.38
C LYS A 176 -8.21 14.49 0.97
N THR A 177 -7.87 13.20 1.01
CA THR A 177 -8.79 12.13 1.42
C THR A 177 -8.46 11.55 2.80
N LEU A 178 -7.28 11.85 3.35
CA LEU A 178 -6.77 11.32 4.62
C LEU A 178 -7.75 11.53 5.79
N TYR A 179 -8.42 12.69 5.81
CA TYR A 179 -9.37 13.09 6.86
C TYR A 179 -10.84 12.90 6.45
N SER A 180 -11.11 12.19 5.34
CA SER A 180 -12.48 11.86 4.95
C SER A 180 -13.01 10.71 5.80
N GLU A 181 -13.98 11.02 6.67
CA GLU A 181 -14.67 9.98 7.47
C GLU A 181 -15.51 9.05 6.59
N GLU A 182 -16.10 9.55 5.51
CA GLU A 182 -16.80 8.71 4.52
C GLU A 182 -15.86 7.63 3.94
N GLN A 183 -14.63 8.01 3.57
CA GLN A 183 -13.66 7.04 3.07
C GLN A 183 -13.21 6.06 4.17
N ALA A 184 -12.98 6.56 5.39
CA ALA A 184 -12.61 5.71 6.52
C ALA A 184 -13.70 4.67 6.82
N GLU A 185 -14.97 5.06 6.81
CA GLU A 185 -16.12 4.15 6.98
C GLU A 185 -16.22 3.12 5.84
N ARG A 186 -16.01 3.53 4.58
CA ARG A 186 -15.97 2.61 3.44
C ARG A 186 -14.88 1.54 3.61
N ILE A 187 -13.69 1.95 4.05
CA ILE A 187 -12.57 1.02 4.32
C ILE A 187 -12.92 0.09 5.48
N ARG A 188 -13.39 0.62 6.63
CA ARG A 188 -13.78 -0.18 7.80
C ARG A 188 -14.84 -1.22 7.43
N ARG A 189 -15.87 -0.80 6.69
CA ARG A 189 -16.93 -1.68 6.16
C ARG A 189 -16.37 -2.78 5.25
N ALA A 190 -15.52 -2.43 4.29
CA ALA A 190 -14.90 -3.40 3.39
C ALA A 190 -14.02 -4.41 4.15
N CYS A 191 -13.35 -3.96 5.20
CA CYS A 191 -12.47 -4.76 6.06
C CYS A 191 -13.20 -5.47 7.21
N GLY A 192 -14.54 -5.52 7.20
CA GLY A 192 -15.31 -6.22 8.23
C GLY A 192 -15.23 -5.62 9.65
N ARG A 193 -14.72 -4.38 9.79
CA ARG A 193 -14.70 -3.64 11.07
C ARG A 193 -16.00 -2.83 11.18
N ARG A 194 -16.81 -3.13 12.19
CA ARG A 194 -17.96 -2.30 12.58
C ARG A 194 -17.54 -1.25 13.58
#